data_AF-A0A7C6NK92-F1
#
_entry.id   AF-A0A7C6NK92-F1
#
_cell.length_a   1.000
_cell.length_b   1.000
_cell.length_c   1.000
_cell.angle_alpha   90.00
_cell.angle_beta   90.00
_cell.angle_gamma   90.00
#
_symmetry.space_group_name_H-M   'P 1'
#
loop_
_entity.id
_entity.type
_entity.pdbx_description
1 polymer ?
#
loop_
_entity_poly.entity_id
_entity_poly.type
_entity_poly.pdbx_seq_one_letter_code
_entity_poly.pdbx_strand_id
1 'polypeptide(L)'
;MPTLTITTQLRNQLRAAAHALRPVVLIGDNGLTEAVLKEINVHLTVHQLIKIRVAGDDREARKAIYDQICSELNAEPIHHIGKILTVYRQNPERPSVLMDESENTRAVRKPSEPYTPKKLAAAGLKKTKSGKVRPNR
;
A
#
# COMPACT_ATOMS: atom_id res chain seq x y z
N MET A 1 -3.43 -16.75 10.72
CA MET A 1 -2.58 -17.33 9.66
C MET A 1 -3.52 -18.16 8.80
N PRO A 2 -3.71 -17.84 7.51
CA PRO A 2 -2.66 -17.57 6.53
C PRO A 2 -2.50 -16.07 6.23
N THR A 3 -1.27 -15.64 5.94
CA THR A 3 -1.00 -14.37 5.26
C THR A 3 -0.44 -14.74 3.90
N LEU A 4 -1.22 -14.51 2.84
CA LEU A 4 -0.77 -14.68 1.47
C LEU A 4 0.44 -13.75 1.26
N THR A 5 1.48 -14.23 0.62
CA THR A 5 2.78 -13.58 0.68
C THR A 5 2.84 -12.37 -0.27
N ILE A 6 2.31 -11.20 0.14
CA ILE A 6 2.52 -9.95 -0.60
C ILE A 6 3.91 -9.39 -0.31
N THR A 7 4.57 -8.85 -1.34
CA THR A 7 5.89 -8.21 -1.19
C THR A 7 5.77 -6.94 -0.35
N THR A 8 6.85 -6.59 0.37
CA THR A 8 6.88 -5.36 1.18
C THR A 8 6.68 -4.10 0.36
N GLN A 9 7.16 -4.10 -0.90
CA GLN A 9 6.95 -3.01 -1.85
C GLN A 9 5.48 -2.85 -2.23
N LEU A 10 4.81 -3.95 -2.61
CA LEU A 10 3.39 -3.93 -2.95
C LEU A 10 2.53 -3.50 -1.76
N ARG A 11 2.84 -4.01 -0.56
CA ARG A 11 2.15 -3.59 0.68
C ARG A 11 2.24 -2.08 0.92
N ASN A 12 3.39 -1.47 0.65
CA ASN A 12 3.57 -0.02 0.80
C ASN A 12 2.81 0.79 -0.26
N GLN A 13 2.80 0.32 -1.52
CA GLN A 13 1.99 0.93 -2.58
C GLN A 13 0.49 0.86 -2.24
N LEU A 14 0.01 -0.31 -1.81
CA LEU A 14 -1.38 -0.50 -1.39
C LEU A 14 -1.74 0.36 -0.18
N ARG A 15 -0.82 0.51 0.79
CA ARG A 15 -1.02 1.43 1.93
C ARG A 15 -1.16 2.88 1.46
N ALA A 16 -0.34 3.33 0.53
CA ALA A 16 -0.40 4.68 -0.02
C ALA A 16 -1.72 4.90 -0.79
N ALA A 17 -2.10 3.97 -1.65
CA ALA A 17 -3.39 4.01 -2.37
C ALA A 17 -4.58 4.02 -1.40
N ALA A 18 -4.52 3.19 -0.36
CA ALA A 18 -5.57 3.12 0.65
C ALA A 18 -5.74 4.46 1.37
N HIS A 19 -4.68 5.23 1.63
CA HIS A 19 -4.76 6.48 2.40
C HIS A 19 -5.82 7.46 1.86
N ALA A 20 -5.92 7.59 0.54
CA ALA A 20 -6.91 8.47 -0.11
C ALA A 20 -8.35 7.94 -0.07
N LEU A 21 -8.53 6.63 0.14
CA LEU A 21 -9.85 6.00 0.16
C LEU A 21 -10.61 6.31 1.45
N ARG A 22 -11.94 6.43 1.32
CA ARG A 22 -12.85 6.48 2.46
C ARG A 22 -13.23 5.06 2.90
N PRO A 23 -13.51 4.82 4.18
CA PRO A 23 -14.05 3.54 4.63
C PRO A 23 -15.40 3.30 3.97
N VAL A 24 -15.56 2.11 3.36
CA VAL A 24 -16.79 1.74 2.65
C VAL A 24 -17.70 0.88 3.52
N VAL A 25 -17.13 0.06 4.40
CA VAL A 25 -17.88 -0.78 5.35
C VAL A 25 -17.65 -0.28 6.77
N LEU A 26 -18.72 -0.23 7.56
CA LEU A 26 -18.76 0.14 8.96
C LEU A 26 -19.24 -1.07 9.78
N ILE A 27 -18.40 -1.54 10.70
CA ILE A 27 -18.76 -2.58 11.68
C ILE A 27 -19.19 -1.85 12.95
N GLY A 28 -20.44 -2.04 13.36
CA GLY A 28 -21.00 -1.48 14.59
C GLY A 28 -20.63 -2.30 15.85
N ASP A 29 -21.29 -1.98 16.96
CA ASP A 29 -21.04 -2.64 18.26
C ASP A 29 -21.45 -4.13 18.28
N ASN A 30 -22.33 -4.54 17.34
CA ASN A 30 -22.72 -5.94 17.14
C ASN A 30 -21.57 -6.81 16.57
N GLY A 31 -20.43 -6.22 16.22
CA GLY A 31 -19.27 -6.93 15.70
C GLY A 31 -19.46 -7.47 14.29
N LEU A 32 -18.68 -8.50 13.95
CA LEU A 32 -18.69 -9.12 12.64
C LEU A 32 -19.92 -10.03 12.49
N THR A 33 -20.88 -9.62 11.67
CA THR A 33 -22.07 -10.42 11.33
C THR A 33 -21.94 -10.97 9.91
N GLU A 34 -22.71 -12.02 9.59
CA GLU A 34 -22.72 -12.61 8.25
C GLU A 34 -23.14 -11.60 7.16
N ALA A 35 -24.04 -10.68 7.49
CA ALA A 35 -24.48 -9.63 6.57
C ALA A 35 -23.31 -8.69 6.20
N VAL A 36 -22.56 -8.24 7.21
CA VAL A 36 -21.35 -7.43 7.03
C VAL A 36 -20.31 -8.21 6.22
N LEU A 37 -20.16 -9.50 6.48
CA LEU A 37 -19.19 -10.33 5.77
C LEU A 37 -19.52 -10.49 4.28
N LYS A 38 -20.81 -10.66 3.95
CA LYS A 38 -21.29 -10.66 2.56
C LYS A 38 -21.05 -9.31 1.88
N GLU A 39 -21.31 -8.20 2.57
CA GLU A 39 -21.07 -6.86 2.06
C GLU A 39 -19.58 -6.61 1.78
N ILE A 40 -18.70 -6.99 2.72
CA ILE A 40 -17.25 -6.93 2.54
C ILE A 40 -16.83 -7.73 1.29
N ASN A 41 -17.38 -8.93 1.08
CA ASN A 41 -17.06 -9.76 -0.08
C ASN A 41 -17.47 -9.09 -1.41
N VAL A 42 -18.66 -8.48 -1.47
CA VAL A 42 -19.12 -7.74 -2.65
C VAL A 42 -18.18 -6.57 -2.94
N HIS A 43 -17.82 -5.77 -1.93
CA HIS A 43 -16.90 -4.66 -2.12
C HIS A 43 -15.48 -5.09 -2.48
N LEU A 44 -14.97 -6.18 -1.89
CA LEU A 44 -13.66 -6.74 -2.26
C LEU A 44 -13.65 -7.22 -3.71
N THR A 45 -14.74 -7.79 -4.21
CA THR A 45 -14.85 -8.22 -5.61
C THR A 45 -14.77 -7.04 -6.58
N VAL A 46 -15.42 -5.92 -6.26
CA VAL A 46 -15.49 -4.74 -7.14
C VAL A 46 -14.26 -3.84 -7.02
N HIS A 47 -13.85 -3.51 -5.79
CA HIS A 47 -12.81 -2.51 -5.53
C HIS A 47 -11.44 -3.10 -5.27
N GLN A 48 -11.35 -4.40 -4.90
CA GLN A 48 -10.14 -5.14 -4.56
C GLN A 48 -9.41 -4.64 -3.31
N LEU A 49 -9.31 -3.32 -3.09
CA LEU A 49 -8.73 -2.66 -1.93
C LEU A 49 -9.81 -1.84 -1.22
N ILE A 50 -10.05 -2.17 0.05
CA ILE A 50 -11.09 -1.49 0.84
C ILE A 50 -10.57 -1.11 2.23
N LYS A 51 -11.18 -0.04 2.76
CA LYS A 51 -11.07 0.36 4.15
C LYS A 51 -12.36 -0.02 4.89
N ILE A 52 -12.20 -0.68 6.02
CA ILE A 52 -13.27 -1.09 6.91
C ILE A 52 -13.08 -0.33 8.22
N ARG A 53 -14.13 0.31 8.73
CA ARG A 53 -14.10 0.98 10.03
C ARG A 53 -14.80 0.12 11.06
N VAL A 54 -14.14 -0.15 12.18
CA VAL A 54 -14.73 -0.92 13.30
C VAL A 54 -15.03 0.03 14.46
N ALA A 55 -16.30 0.15 14.81
CA ALA A 55 -16.75 0.77 16.05
C ALA A 55 -16.48 -0.22 17.20
N GLY A 56 -15.61 0.19 18.11
CA GLY A 56 -15.15 -0.64 19.22
C GLY A 56 -13.79 -0.14 19.70
N ASP A 57 -13.61 -0.06 21.01
CA ASP A 57 -12.38 0.43 21.62
C ASP A 57 -11.37 -0.69 21.92
N ASP A 58 -11.85 -1.92 22.06
CA ASP A 58 -10.97 -3.07 22.27
C ASP A 58 -10.10 -3.38 21.05
N ARG A 59 -8.78 -3.41 21.30
CA ARG A 59 -7.77 -3.69 20.28
C ARG A 59 -7.70 -5.16 19.92
N GLU A 60 -7.97 -6.05 20.89
CA GLU A 60 -7.88 -7.50 20.67
C GLU A 60 -9.04 -7.98 19.82
N ALA A 61 -10.28 -7.56 20.15
CA ALA A 61 -11.46 -7.81 19.31
C ALA A 61 -11.27 -7.32 17.87
N ARG A 62 -10.73 -6.11 17.65
CA ARG A 62 -10.46 -5.61 16.30
C ARG A 62 -9.48 -6.48 15.52
N LYS A 63 -8.44 -7.00 16.18
CA LYS A 63 -7.47 -7.89 15.55
C LYS A 63 -8.12 -9.23 15.21
N ALA A 64 -8.94 -9.78 16.09
CA ALA A 64 -9.68 -11.02 15.84
C ALA A 64 -10.64 -10.88 14.65
N ILE A 65 -11.39 -9.77 14.57
CA ILE A 65 -12.27 -9.48 13.42
C ILE A 65 -11.46 -9.38 12.13
N TYR A 66 -10.31 -8.70 12.16
CA TYR A 66 -9.45 -8.57 11.01
C TYR A 66 -8.92 -9.93 10.53
N ASP A 67 -8.50 -10.78 11.47
CA ASP A 67 -8.00 -12.12 11.17
C ASP A 67 -9.13 -13.03 10.63
N GLN A 68 -10.35 -12.93 11.16
CA GLN A 68 -11.53 -13.64 10.64
C GLN A 68 -11.85 -13.23 9.20
N ILE A 69 -11.92 -11.93 8.92
CA ILE A 69 -12.19 -11.42 7.57
C ILE A 69 -11.16 -11.94 6.55
N CYS A 70 -9.88 -11.92 6.92
CA CYS A 70 -8.81 -12.41 6.03
C CYS A 70 -8.94 -13.92 5.78
N SER A 71 -9.29 -14.69 6.82
CA SER A 71 -9.43 -16.15 6.73
C SER A 71 -10.65 -16.57 5.91
N GLU A 72 -11.79 -15.91 6.09
CA GLU A 72 -13.03 -16.28 5.41
C GLU A 72 -13.07 -15.82 3.95
N LEU A 73 -12.53 -14.63 3.66
CA LEU A 73 -12.61 -14.02 2.33
C LEU A 73 -11.35 -14.26 1.49
N ASN A 74 -10.39 -15.04 1.98
CA ASN A 74 -9.07 -15.24 1.38
C ASN A 74 -8.45 -13.89 0.96
N ALA A 75 -8.50 -12.95 1.89
CA ALA A 75 -8.09 -11.58 1.68
C ALA A 75 -6.86 -11.24 2.51
N GLU A 76 -6.13 -10.23 2.05
CA GLU A 76 -4.82 -9.90 2.54
C GLU A 76 -4.78 -8.71 3.50
N PRO A 77 -4.13 -8.89 4.67
CA PRO A 77 -3.98 -7.82 5.62
C PRO A 77 -2.88 -6.85 5.16
N ILE A 78 -3.26 -5.62 4.82
CA ILE A 78 -2.31 -4.56 4.44
C ILE A 78 -1.91 -3.73 5.64
N HIS A 79 -2.90 -3.20 6.36
CA HIS A 79 -2.65 -2.27 7.45
C HIS A 79 -3.83 -2.15 8.41
N HIS A 80 -3.51 -2.02 9.69
CA HIS A 80 -4.45 -1.72 10.76
C HIS A 80 -3.97 -0.44 11.46
N ILE A 81 -4.79 0.62 11.41
CA ILE A 81 -4.54 1.88 12.12
C ILE A 81 -5.77 2.21 12.95
N GLY A 82 -5.65 2.13 14.28
CA GLY A 82 -6.73 2.48 15.19
C GLY A 82 -8.01 1.72 14.89
N LYS A 83 -9.06 2.42 14.47
CA LYS A 83 -10.37 1.85 14.11
C LYS A 83 -10.52 1.49 12.63
N ILE A 84 -9.48 1.70 11.82
CA ILE A 84 -9.50 1.44 10.37
C ILE A 84 -8.65 0.21 10.04
N LEU A 85 -9.26 -0.71 9.32
CA LEU A 85 -8.66 -1.92 8.78
C LEU A 85 -8.58 -1.80 7.26
N THR A 86 -7.43 -2.11 6.67
CA THR A 86 -7.21 -2.06 5.23
C THR A 86 -6.95 -3.47 4.73
N VAL A 87 -7.84 -3.95 3.88
CA VAL A 87 -7.84 -5.31 3.35
C VAL A 87 -7.75 -5.25 1.82
N TYR A 88 -6.98 -6.15 1.24
CA TYR A 88 -6.81 -6.26 -0.21
C TYR A 88 -7.09 -7.69 -0.69
N ARG A 89 -7.71 -7.86 -1.84
CA ARG A 89 -7.85 -9.16 -2.50
C ARG A 89 -7.41 -9.05 -3.95
N GLN A 90 -6.41 -9.83 -4.34
CA GLN A 90 -5.97 -9.89 -5.72
C GLN A 90 -7.03 -10.62 -6.56
N ASN A 91 -7.46 -10.00 -7.65
CA ASN A 91 -8.33 -10.63 -8.64
C ASN A 91 -7.51 -10.91 -9.91
N PRO A 92 -7.40 -12.17 -10.37
CA PRO A 92 -6.66 -12.51 -11.59
C PRO A 92 -7.30 -11.92 -12.86
N GLU A 93 -8.61 -11.65 -12.87
CA GLU A 93 -9.32 -11.15 -14.06
C GLU A 93 -9.24 -9.63 -14.25
N ARG A 94 -8.84 -8.89 -13.20
CA ARG A 94 -8.62 -7.45 -13.24
C ARG A 94 -7.31 -7.14 -12.53
N PRO A 95 -6.17 -7.06 -13.25
CA PRO A 95 -4.93 -6.58 -12.66
C PRO A 95 -5.20 -5.19 -12.06
N SER A 96 -4.90 -5.04 -10.78
CA SER A 96 -5.03 -3.74 -10.13
C SER A 96 -4.06 -2.77 -10.83
N VAL A 97 -4.54 -1.58 -11.18
CA VAL A 97 -3.77 -0.53 -11.89
C VAL A 97 -2.43 -0.18 -11.20
N LEU A 98 -2.27 -0.61 -9.95
CA LEU A 98 -1.05 -0.49 -9.16
C LEU A 98 0.06 -1.46 -9.55
N MET A 99 -0.24 -2.52 -10.32
CA MET A 99 0.75 -3.47 -10.84
C MET A 99 1.45 -2.95 -12.11
N ASP A 100 0.83 -2.03 -12.86
CA ASP A 100 1.33 -1.64 -14.18
C ASP A 100 2.29 -0.43 -14.21
N GLU A 101 2.47 0.33 -13.13
CA GLU A 101 3.08 1.67 -13.24
C GLU A 101 4.10 2.06 -12.13
N SER A 102 5.07 1.21 -11.76
CA SER A 102 6.38 1.72 -11.28
C SER A 102 7.40 0.61 -10.97
N GLU A 103 7.88 -0.09 -11.99
CA GLU A 103 9.33 -0.20 -12.02
C GLU A 103 9.85 1.22 -12.35
N ASN A 104 10.57 1.85 -11.42
CA ASN A 104 11.53 2.93 -11.73
C ASN A 104 11.05 4.39 -11.94
N THR A 105 10.25 5.00 -11.04
CA THR A 105 10.19 6.49 -10.94
C THR A 105 11.30 7.07 -10.06
N ARG A 106 12.07 6.23 -9.34
CA ARG A 106 13.35 6.70 -8.79
C ARG A 106 14.27 6.84 -9.99
N ALA A 107 14.71 8.04 -10.33
CA ALA A 107 15.81 8.22 -11.26
C ALA A 107 17.05 7.51 -10.69
N VAL A 108 17.21 6.22 -11.00
CA VAL A 108 18.43 5.47 -10.72
C VAL A 108 19.46 6.04 -11.67
N ARG A 109 20.48 6.71 -11.11
CA ARG A 109 21.61 7.19 -11.91
C ARG A 109 22.19 6.01 -12.66
N LYS A 110 22.42 6.18 -13.96
CA LYS A 110 23.13 5.16 -14.74
C LYS A 110 24.51 4.98 -14.10
N PRO A 111 25.06 3.75 -14.00
CA PRO A 111 26.41 3.54 -13.44
C PRO A 111 27.51 4.37 -14.13
N SER A 112 27.26 4.81 -15.37
CA SER A 112 28.15 5.63 -16.18
C SER A 112 28.08 7.14 -15.87
N GLU A 113 27.10 7.60 -15.09
CA GLU A 113 26.94 9.02 -14.75
C GLU A 113 27.80 9.42 -13.54
N PRO A 114 28.65 10.46 -13.67
CA PRO A 114 29.50 10.89 -12.57
C PRO A 114 28.67 11.43 -11.39
N TYR A 115 28.96 10.95 -10.18
CA TYR A 115 28.34 11.44 -8.96
C TYR A 115 28.73 12.91 -8.71
N THR A 116 27.75 13.81 -8.82
CA THR A 116 27.87 15.21 -8.39
C THR A 116 27.33 15.38 -6.97
N PRO A 117 28.16 15.76 -5.99
CA PRO A 117 27.69 16.06 -4.64
C PRO A 117 26.84 17.34 -4.62
N LYS A 118 25.84 17.36 -3.74
CA LYS A 118 24.86 18.47 -3.61
C LYS A 118 25.50 19.85 -3.43
N LYS A 119 26.63 19.93 -2.71
CA LYS A 119 27.40 21.18 -2.51
C LYS A 119 27.91 21.79 -3.82
N LEU A 120 28.38 20.97 -4.76
CA LEU A 120 28.88 21.44 -6.05
C LEU A 120 27.73 21.84 -6.97
N ALA A 121 26.62 21.08 -6.96
CA ALA A 121 25.44 21.42 -7.74
C ALA A 121 24.84 22.78 -7.34
N ALA A 122 24.80 23.09 -6.04
CA ALA A 122 24.33 24.39 -5.54
C ALA A 122 25.22 25.56 -5.98
N ALA A 123 26.51 25.31 -6.17
CA ALA A 123 27.46 26.28 -6.73
C ALA A 123 27.46 26.32 -8.27
N GLY A 124 26.51 25.64 -8.93
CA GLY A 124 26.43 25.57 -10.40
C GLY A 124 27.57 24.77 -11.03
N LEU A 125 28.19 23.84 -10.30
CA LEU A 125 29.32 23.04 -10.75
C LEU A 125 28.92 21.56 -10.96
N LYS A 126 29.35 20.95 -12.06
CA LYS A 126 29.18 19.53 -12.38
C LYS A 126 30.52 18.80 -12.48
N LYS A 127 30.53 17.51 -12.13
CA LYS A 127 31.69 16.62 -12.22
C LYS A 127 31.63 15.85 -13.54
N THR A 128 32.73 15.83 -14.30
CA THR A 128 32.85 15.05 -15.53
C THR A 128 33.19 13.59 -15.22
N LYS A 129 33.06 12.70 -16.21
CA LYS A 129 33.48 11.28 -16.11
C LYS A 129 34.97 11.13 -15.72
N SER A 130 35.80 12.10 -16.08
CA SER A 130 37.23 12.21 -15.72
C SER A 130 37.49 12.83 -14.33
N GLY A 131 36.44 13.06 -13.53
CA GLY A 131 36.55 13.60 -12.18
C GLY A 131 36.75 15.12 -12.08
N LYS A 132 36.90 15.83 -13.20
CA LYS A 132 37.10 17.29 -13.23
C LYS A 132 35.78 18.02 -12.94
N VAL A 133 35.85 19.11 -12.18
CA VAL A 133 34.71 19.97 -11.87
C VAL A 133 34.63 21.09 -12.92
N ARG A 134 33.43 21.31 -13.49
CA ARG A 134 33.17 22.33 -14.52
C ARG A 134 31.90 23.10 -14.21
N PRO A 135 31.81 24.39 -14.57
CA PRO A 135 30.56 25.13 -14.46
C PRO A 135 29.47 24.50 -15.34
N ASN A 136 28.24 24.54 -14.85
CA ASN A 136 27.06 24.09 -15.54
C ASN A 136 26.62 25.20 -16.50
N ARG A 137 27.14 25.16 -17.73
CA ARG A 137 26.70 26.00 -18.85
C ARG A 137 25.27 25.65 -19.24
#